data_AF-A0A530YA28-F1
#
_entry.id   AF-A0A530YA28-F1
#
_cell.length_a   1.000
_cell.length_b   1.000
_cell.length_c   1.000
_cell.angle_alpha   90.00
_cell.angle_beta   90.00
_cell.angle_gamma   90.00
#
_symmetry.space_group_name_H-M   'P 1'
#
loop_
_entity.id
_entity.type
_entity.pdbx_description
1 polymer ?
#
loop_
_entity_poly.entity_id
_entity_poly.type
_entity_poly.pdbx_seq_one_letter_code
_entity_poly.pdbx_strand_id
1 'polypeptide(L)' 'MRLDQFSGIVAFVKVAEAKSFTRAAAKLGVAPASLSEAVKGLEE' A
#
# COMPACT_ATOMS: atom_id res chain seq x y z
N MET A 1 -6.12 6.42 17.88
CA MET A 1 -5.22 6.26 16.71
C MET A 1 -6.06 5.67 15.58
N ARG A 2 -6.04 6.28 14.41
CA ARG A 2 -6.80 5.84 13.22
C ARG A 2 -6.08 4.67 12.55
N LEU A 3 -6.70 3.49 12.52
CA LEU A 3 -6.13 2.27 11.92
C LEU A 3 -5.82 2.43 10.43
N ASP A 4 -6.57 3.30 9.76
CA ASP A 4 -6.43 3.75 8.38
C ASP A 4 -5.11 4.48 8.08
N GLN A 5 -4.48 5.14 9.06
CA GLN A 5 -3.14 5.73 8.83
C GLN A 5 -2.05 4.67 8.71
N PHE A 6 -2.20 3.53 9.40
CA PHE A 6 -1.23 2.44 9.33
C PHE A 6 -1.33 1.64 8.03
N SER A 7 -2.49 1.59 7.38
CA SER A 7 -2.67 0.87 6.12
C SER A 7 -1.85 1.49 4.99
N GLY A 8 -1.73 2.82 4.95
CA GLY A 8 -0.85 3.53 4.02
C GLY A 8 0.62 3.15 4.20
N ILE A 9 1.11 3.12 5.45
CA ILE A 9 2.51 2.75 5.75
C ILE A 9 2.77 1.29 5.39
N VAL A 10 1.86 0.37 5.73
CA VAL A 10 1.99 -1.05 5.35
C VAL A 10 2.01 -1.20 3.83
N ALA A 11 1.13 -0.49 3.12
CA ALA A 11 1.10 -0.48 1.66
C ALA A 11 2.43 0.01 1.09
N PHE A 12 2.95 1.13 1.59
CA PHE A 12 4.22 1.71 1.16
C PHE A 12 5.40 0.74 1.33
N VAL A 13 5.56 0.15 2.53
CA VAL A 13 6.63 -0.81 2.82
C VAL A 13 6.54 -2.02 1.89
N LYS A 14 5.33 -2.57 1.69
CA LYS A 14 5.14 -3.75 0.84
C LYS A 14 5.42 -3.46 -0.63
N VAL A 15 5.06 -2.28 -1.12
CA VAL A 15 5.40 -1.83 -2.48
C VAL A 15 6.90 -1.63 -2.63
N ALA A 16 7.57 -1.02 -1.65
CA ALA A 16 9.01 -0.81 -1.66
C ALA A 16 9.80 -2.13 -1.67
N GLU A 17 9.41 -3.10 -0.83
CA GLU A 17 9.99 -4.46 -0.81
C GLU A 17 9.79 -5.19 -2.15
N ALA A 18 8.62 -5.05 -2.76
CA ALA A 18 8.28 -5.72 -4.02
C ALA A 18 8.79 -4.98 -5.27
N LYS A 19 9.17 -3.70 -5.13
CA LYS A 19 9.45 -2.74 -6.22
C LYS A 19 8.34 -2.71 -7.29
N SER A 20 7.10 -2.99 -6.91
CA SER A 20 5.96 -3.14 -7.82
C SER A 20 4.63 -3.19 -7.06
N PHE A 21 3.70 -2.28 -7.41
CA PHE A 21 2.34 -2.28 -6.87
C PHE A 21 1.59 -3.57 -7.17
N THR A 22 1.68 -4.08 -8.41
CA THR A 22 1.00 -5.31 -8.81
C THR A 22 1.49 -6.53 -8.03
N ARG A 23 2.81 -6.67 -7.83
CA ARG A 23 3.37 -7.80 -7.04
C ARG A 23 3.03 -7.68 -5.55
N ALA A 24 3.07 -6.47 -5.00
CA ALA A 24 2.68 -6.25 -3.60
C ALA A 24 1.19 -6.56 -3.37
N ALA A 25 0.33 -6.14 -4.29
CA ALA A 25 -1.11 -6.38 -4.23
C ALA A 25 -1.44 -7.88 -4.31
N ALA A 26 -0.78 -8.61 -5.22
CA ALA A 26 -0.92 -10.05 -5.31
C ALA A 26 -0.51 -10.78 -4.01
N LYS A 27 0.57 -10.33 -3.35
CA LYS A 27 1.01 -10.88 -2.06
C LYS A 27 0.04 -10.59 -0.91
N LEU A 28 -0.67 -9.47 -0.97
CA LEU A 28 -1.61 -9.03 0.06
C LEU A 28 -3.07 -9.44 -0.23
N GLY A 29 -3.34 -10.04 -1.39
CA GLY A 29 -4.70 -10.44 -1.78
C GLY A 29 -5.64 -9.27 -2.05
N VAL A 30 -5.11 -8.12 -2.49
CA VAL A 30 -5.89 -6.89 -2.74
C VAL A 30 -5.71 -6.43 -4.19
N ALA A 31 -6.53 -5.45 -4.60
CA ALA A 31 -6.35 -4.80 -5.90
C ALA A 31 -5.13 -3.84 -5.88
N PRO A 32 -4.34 -3.74 -6.96
CA PRO A 32 -3.22 -2.79 -7.05
C PRO A 32 -3.64 -1.33 -6.83
N ALA A 33 -4.83 -0.94 -7.30
CA ALA A 33 -5.38 0.40 -7.10
C ALA A 33 -5.55 0.74 -5.62
N SER A 34 -5.92 -0.23 -4.78
CA SER A 34 -6.08 -0.02 -3.33
C SER A 34 -4.74 0.33 -2.65
N LEU A 35 -3.63 -0.27 -3.08
CA LEU A 35 -2.31 0.09 -2.57
C LEU A 35 -1.86 1.47 -3.09
N SER A 36 -2.12 1.78 -4.35
CA SER A 36 -1.80 3.09 -4.93
C SER A 36 -2.51 4.21 -4.19
N GLU A 37 -3.81 4.06 -3.91
CA GLU A 37 -4.59 5.05 -3.18
C GLU A 37 -4.10 5.21 -1.73
N ALA A 38 -3.81 4.09 -1.05
CA ALA A 38 -3.30 4.11 0.32
C ALA A 38 -1.92 4.78 0.44
N VAL A 39 -1.04 4.59 -0.55
CA VAL A 39 0.27 5.27 -0.59
C VAL A 39 0.12 6.75 -0.93
N LYS A 40 -0.76 7.10 -1.88
CA LYS A 40 -1.05 8.49 -2.24
C LYS A 40 -1.53 9.30 -1.03
N GLY A 41 -2.34 8.70 -0.15
CA GLY A 41 -2.77 9.33 1.10
C GLY A 41 -1.64 9.61 2.10
N LEU A 42 -0.40 9.17 1.86
CA LEU A 42 0.78 9.52 2.65
C LEU A 42 1.61 10.68 2.07
N GLU A 43 1.33 11.13 0.84
CA GLU A 43 2.13 12.16 0.15
C GLU A 43 1.76 13.61 0.54
N GLU A 44 0.74 13.79 1.38
CA GLU A 44 0.31 15.06 1.98
C GLU A 44 0.84 15.24 3.41
#